data_AF-A0A8T0SG53-F1
#
_entry.id   AF-A0A8T0SG53-F1
#
_cell.length_a   1.000
_cell.length_b   1.000
_cell.length_c   1.000
_cell.angle_alpha   90.00
_cell.angle_beta   90.00
_cell.angle_gamma   90.00
#
_symmetry.space_group_name_H-M   'P 1'
#
loop_
_entity.id
_entity.type
_entity.pdbx_description
1 polymer ?
#
loop_
_entity_poly.entity_id
_entity_poly.type
_entity_poly.pdbx_seq_one_letter_code
_entity_poly.pdbx_strand_id
1 'polypeptide(L)'
;MVAAEMQDRLTTDKLMARTSGASRPQLYFRTAWEKVRVWTHYLVQVPANESDVLDWWHKPLAGLPKKLRRLKAAIMMYTSSNIWKARNRRVFDQLKLNVVQVFQEIKSEVFVRKMACGAPEILDPP
;
A
#
# COMPACT_ATOMS: atom_id res chain seq x y z
N MET A 1 -13.58 -0.54 10.02
CA MET A 1 -14.09 -0.43 8.64
C MET A 1 -13.01 -0.72 7.61
N VAL A 2 -11.92 0.06 7.54
CA VAL A 2 -10.83 -0.12 6.54
C VAL A 2 -10.14 -1.49 6.58
N ALA A 3 -9.83 -2.03 7.75
CA ALA A 3 -9.16 -3.34 7.86
C ALA A 3 -10.07 -4.52 7.48
N ALA A 4 -11.37 -4.41 7.76
CA ALA A 4 -12.38 -5.42 7.39
C ALA A 4 -12.67 -5.39 5.89
N GLU A 5 -12.79 -4.20 5.28
CA GLU A 5 -12.86 -4.06 3.82
C GLU A 5 -11.57 -4.53 3.15
N MET A 6 -10.40 -4.29 3.76
CA MET A 6 -9.13 -4.76 3.23
C MET A 6 -9.01 -6.28 3.29
N GLN A 7 -9.48 -6.91 4.38
CA GLN A 7 -9.59 -8.36 4.51
C GLN A 7 -10.56 -8.94 3.47
N ASP A 8 -11.73 -8.33 3.30
CA ASP A 8 -12.74 -8.75 2.32
C ASP A 8 -12.17 -8.66 0.88
N ARG A 9 -11.58 -7.50 0.53
CA ARG A 9 -10.93 -7.23 -0.77
C ARG A 9 -9.74 -8.17 -1.06
N LEU A 10 -9.04 -8.65 -0.03
CA LEU A 10 -7.93 -9.61 -0.18
C LEU A 10 -8.40 -11.08 -0.14
N THR A 11 -9.55 -11.35 0.47
CA THR A 11 -10.19 -12.68 0.47
C THR A 11 -10.77 -12.99 -0.92
N THR A 12 -11.33 -11.99 -1.59
CA THR A 12 -11.71 -12.09 -3.02
C THR A 12 -10.50 -12.38 -3.91
N ASP A 13 -9.34 -11.84 -3.58
CA ASP A 13 -8.09 -12.06 -4.31
C ASP A 13 -7.46 -13.44 -4.05
N LYS A 14 -7.53 -13.96 -2.82
CA LYS A 14 -7.12 -15.34 -2.53
C LYS A 14 -7.98 -16.36 -3.27
N LEU A 15 -9.27 -16.07 -3.51
CA LEU A 15 -10.14 -16.88 -4.37
C LEU A 15 -9.69 -16.87 -5.84
N MET A 16 -9.22 -15.73 -6.35
CA MET A 16 -8.75 -15.56 -7.74
C MET A 16 -7.32 -16.06 -7.97
N ALA A 17 -6.48 -16.13 -6.93
CA ALA A 17 -5.08 -16.54 -7.02
C ALA A 17 -4.86 -18.07 -6.97
N ARG A 18 -5.90 -18.85 -6.61
CA ARG A 18 -5.81 -20.31 -6.41
C ARG A 18 -5.54 -21.12 -7.68
N THR A 19 -5.46 -20.49 -8.85
CA THR A 19 -5.28 -21.15 -10.16
C THR A 19 -3.93 -20.91 -10.84
N SER A 20 -2.95 -20.26 -10.21
CA SER A 20 -1.66 -20.03 -10.90
C SER A 20 -0.44 -20.06 -10.00
N GLY A 21 0.41 -21.07 -10.22
CA GLY A 21 1.73 -21.19 -9.63
C GLY A 21 2.58 -19.96 -9.92
N ALA A 22 3.11 -19.33 -8.86
CA ALA A 22 4.04 -18.19 -8.85
C ALA A 22 3.94 -17.23 -10.06
N SER A 23 2.85 -16.45 -10.10
CA SER A 23 2.51 -15.60 -11.24
C SER A 23 3.19 -14.20 -11.18
N ARG A 24 3.62 -13.70 -12.36
CA ARG A 24 4.14 -12.32 -12.63
C ARG A 24 3.45 -11.16 -11.84
N PRO A 25 2.14 -11.19 -11.52
CA PRO A 25 1.48 -10.23 -10.62
C PRO A 25 2.12 -10.06 -9.23
N GLN A 26 2.66 -11.11 -8.62
CA GLN A 26 3.25 -11.03 -7.27
C GLN A 26 4.53 -10.18 -7.27
N LEU A 27 5.35 -10.31 -8.31
CA LEU A 27 6.56 -9.50 -8.46
C LEU A 27 6.20 -8.02 -8.62
N TYR A 28 5.19 -7.69 -9.42
CA TYR A 28 4.72 -6.32 -9.63
C TYR A 28 4.29 -5.64 -8.32
N PHE A 29 3.46 -6.33 -7.53
CA PHE A 29 3.02 -5.87 -6.21
C PHE A 29 4.21 -5.61 -5.28
N ARG A 30 5.12 -6.59 -5.19
CA ARG A 30 6.30 -6.51 -4.33
C ARG A 30 7.23 -5.35 -4.72
N THR A 31 7.48 -5.16 -6.02
CA THR A 31 8.34 -4.06 -6.50
C THR A 31 7.71 -2.69 -6.25
N ALA A 32 6.39 -2.55 -6.36
CA ALA A 32 5.70 -1.30 -6.02
C ALA A 32 5.86 -0.97 -4.52
N TRP A 33 5.63 -1.95 -3.65
CA TRP A 33 5.85 -1.80 -2.21
C TRP A 33 7.30 -1.49 -1.84
N GLU A 34 8.28 -2.10 -2.52
CA GLU A 34 9.69 -1.81 -2.26
C GLU A 34 10.04 -0.36 -2.59
N LYS A 35 9.52 0.19 -3.70
CA LYS A 35 9.72 1.61 -4.02
C LYS A 35 9.15 2.53 -2.94
N VAL A 36 7.96 2.22 -2.40
CA VAL A 36 7.35 2.99 -1.31
C VAL A 36 8.15 2.84 -0.02
N ARG A 37 8.63 1.63 0.30
CA ARG A 37 9.48 1.36 1.46
C ARG A 37 10.76 2.21 1.43
N VAL A 38 11.48 2.23 0.31
CA VAL A 38 12.68 3.06 0.13
C VAL A 38 12.34 4.55 0.24
N TRP A 39 11.29 5.00 -0.44
CA TRP A 39 10.88 6.42 -0.43
C TRP A 39 10.50 6.93 0.97
N THR A 40 9.96 6.06 1.81
CA THR A 40 9.48 6.42 3.16
C THR A 40 10.51 6.15 4.25
N HIS A 41 11.79 6.00 3.88
CA HIS A 41 12.88 5.67 4.81
C HIS A 41 12.56 4.45 5.67
N TYR A 42 12.03 3.40 5.04
CA TYR A 42 11.69 2.13 5.69
C TYR A 42 10.58 2.21 6.75
N LEU A 43 9.79 3.28 6.76
CA LEU A 43 8.64 3.43 7.66
C LEU A 43 7.59 2.32 7.45
N VAL A 44 7.37 1.93 6.19
CA VAL A 44 6.47 0.81 5.82
C VAL A 44 7.27 -0.45 5.51
N GLN A 45 6.68 -1.60 5.81
CA GLN A 45 7.25 -2.90 5.46
C GLN A 45 6.53 -3.48 4.25
N VAL A 46 7.30 -4.15 3.38
CA VAL A 46 6.70 -4.92 2.28
C VAL A 46 5.90 -6.08 2.88
N PRO A 47 4.64 -6.30 2.46
CA PRO A 47 3.87 -7.45 2.91
C PRO A 47 4.61 -8.75 2.55
N ALA A 48 4.85 -9.60 3.55
CA ALA A 48 5.39 -10.93 3.29
C ALA A 48 4.28 -11.83 2.72
N ASN A 49 4.65 -12.79 1.87
CA ASN A 49 3.72 -13.62 1.10
C ASN A 49 2.78 -14.48 1.97
N GLU A 50 3.09 -14.62 3.26
CA GLU A 50 2.50 -15.60 4.19
C GLU A 50 1.84 -14.93 5.40
N SER A 51 1.93 -13.61 5.51
CA SER A 51 1.37 -12.89 6.65
C SER A 51 -0.13 -12.74 6.52
N ASP A 52 -0.86 -12.95 7.61
CA ASP A 52 -2.24 -12.49 7.69
C ASP A 52 -2.29 -10.97 7.53
N VAL A 53 -3.28 -10.50 6.77
CA VAL A 53 -3.40 -9.09 6.37
C VAL A 53 -3.72 -8.21 7.57
N LEU A 54 -4.56 -8.69 8.49
CA LEU A 54 -4.86 -7.96 9.73
C LEU A 54 -3.60 -7.84 10.58
N ASP A 55 -2.81 -8.90 10.66
CA ASP A 55 -1.53 -8.88 11.35
C ASP A 55 -0.54 -7.91 10.70
N TRP A 56 -0.39 -7.96 9.38
CA TRP A 56 0.46 -7.03 8.62
C TRP A 56 0.00 -5.58 8.75
N TRP A 57 -1.30 -5.35 8.92
CA TRP A 57 -1.85 -4.02 9.15
C TRP A 57 -1.63 -3.54 10.60
N HIS A 58 -1.99 -4.37 11.59
CA HIS A 58 -2.03 -3.95 13.00
C HIS A 58 -0.64 -3.94 13.65
N LYS A 59 0.18 -4.98 13.46
CA LYS A 59 1.47 -5.13 14.15
C LYS A 59 2.40 -3.94 13.90
N PRO A 60 2.60 -3.46 12.66
CA PRO A 60 3.52 -2.34 12.41
C PRO A 60 2.99 -0.98 12.87
N LEU A 61 1.70 -0.88 13.22
CA LEU A 61 1.06 0.33 13.74
C LEU A 61 0.97 0.34 15.27
N ALA A 62 1.03 -0.84 15.91
CA ALA A 62 1.04 -0.98 17.35
C ALA A 62 2.25 -0.25 17.96
N GLY A 63 2.06 0.39 19.11
CA GLY A 63 3.12 1.08 19.84
C GLY A 63 3.61 2.41 19.23
N LEU A 64 3.25 2.77 17.99
CA LEU A 64 3.70 4.03 17.39
C LEU A 64 2.99 5.26 17.99
N PRO A 65 3.67 6.41 18.14
CA PRO A 65 3.02 7.68 18.49
C PRO A 65 1.88 8.02 17.52
N LYS A 66 0.81 8.67 18.01
CA LYS A 66 -0.43 8.95 17.23
C LYS A 66 -0.14 9.57 15.86
N LYS A 67 0.77 10.54 15.80
CA LYS A 67 1.16 11.26 14.57
C LYS A 67 1.81 10.32 13.55
N LEU A 68 2.82 9.57 13.98
CA LEU A 68 3.54 8.62 13.14
C LEU A 68 2.67 7.44 12.71
N ARG A 69 1.82 6.95 13.60
CA ARG A 69 0.83 5.90 13.32
C ARG A 69 -0.15 6.33 12.21
N ARG A 70 -0.67 7.56 12.28
CA ARG A 70 -1.56 8.12 11.25
C ARG A 70 -0.85 8.29 9.90
N LEU A 71 0.42 8.71 9.91
CA LEU A 71 1.22 8.84 8.70
C LEU A 71 1.46 7.47 8.05
N LYS A 72 1.96 6.50 8.82
CA LYS A 72 2.23 5.14 8.36
C LYS A 72 0.97 4.46 7.83
N ALA A 73 -0.14 4.53 8.57
CA ALA A 73 -1.42 3.99 8.14
C ALA A 73 -1.88 4.63 6.82
N ALA A 74 -1.79 5.96 6.68
CA ALA A 74 -2.18 6.64 5.45
C ALA A 74 -1.35 6.15 4.25
N ILE A 75 -0.02 6.09 4.38
CA ILE A 75 0.86 5.59 3.30
C ILE A 75 0.48 4.16 2.92
N MET A 76 0.23 3.29 3.90
CA MET A 76 -0.19 1.90 3.66
C MET A 76 -1.55 1.84 2.92
N MET A 77 -2.52 2.69 3.28
CA MET A 77 -3.82 2.78 2.57
C MET A 77 -3.64 3.23 1.12
N TYR A 78 -2.96 4.35 0.89
CA TYR A 78 -2.80 4.90 -0.46
C TYR A 78 -2.01 3.96 -1.36
N THR A 79 -0.98 3.29 -0.82
CA THR A 79 -0.21 2.29 -1.58
C THR A 79 -1.09 1.13 -2.01
N SER A 80 -1.82 0.52 -1.06
CA SER A 80 -2.72 -0.61 -1.33
C SER A 80 -3.81 -0.23 -2.34
N SER A 81 -4.43 0.94 -2.15
CA SER A 81 -5.49 1.45 -3.03
C SER A 81 -5.02 1.70 -4.46
N ASN A 82 -3.83 2.29 -4.65
CA ASN A 82 -3.31 2.55 -6.00
C ASN A 82 -2.89 1.29 -6.73
N ILE A 83 -2.30 0.31 -6.03
CA ILE A 83 -1.96 -0.97 -6.66
C ILE A 83 -3.23 -1.70 -7.12
N TRP A 84 -4.29 -1.66 -6.31
CA TRP A 84 -5.60 -2.18 -6.71
C TRP A 84 -6.17 -1.44 -7.92
N LYS A 85 -6.17 -0.09 -7.92
CA LYS A 85 -6.61 0.71 -9.08
C LYS A 85 -5.82 0.40 -10.35
N ALA A 86 -4.51 0.17 -10.25
CA ALA A 86 -3.69 -0.20 -11.39
C ALA A 86 -4.06 -1.59 -11.95
N ARG A 87 -4.37 -2.55 -11.07
CA ARG A 87 -4.89 -3.85 -11.50
C ARG A 87 -6.26 -3.71 -12.16
N ASN A 88 -7.16 -2.92 -11.59
CA ASN A 88 -8.49 -2.71 -12.16
C ASN A 88 -8.39 -2.07 -13.56
N ARG A 89 -7.57 -1.03 -13.71
CA ARG A 89 -7.30 -0.41 -15.02
C ARG A 89 -6.75 -1.41 -16.05
N ARG A 90 -5.91 -2.35 -15.61
CA ARG A 90 -5.41 -3.42 -16.48
C ARG A 90 -6.53 -4.35 -16.97
N VAL A 91 -7.50 -4.67 -16.11
CA VAL A 91 -8.58 -5.63 -16.44
C VAL A 91 -9.70 -4.95 -17.23
N PHE A 92 -10.17 -3.79 -16.77
CA PHE A 92 -11.34 -3.11 -17.32
C PHE A 92 -10.99 -2.17 -18.47
N ASP A 93 -9.85 -1.48 -18.39
CA ASP A 93 -9.46 -0.46 -19.38
C ASP A 93 -8.35 -0.95 -20.32
N GLN A 94 -7.90 -2.19 -20.16
CA GLN A 94 -6.72 -2.75 -20.85
C GLN A 94 -5.43 -1.91 -20.68
N LEU A 95 -5.41 -1.03 -19.67
CA LEU A 95 -4.31 -0.11 -19.41
C LEU A 95 -3.34 -0.71 -18.40
N LYS A 96 -2.18 -1.15 -18.89
CA LYS A 96 -1.12 -1.71 -18.04
C LYS A 96 -0.13 -0.64 -17.61
N LEU A 97 -0.30 -0.12 -16.40
CA LEU A 97 0.70 0.75 -15.78
C LEU A 97 1.92 -0.05 -15.32
N ASN A 98 3.11 0.48 -15.58
CA ASN A 98 4.34 -0.07 -15.01
C ASN A 98 4.50 0.34 -13.54
N VAL A 99 5.44 -0.29 -12.83
CA VAL A 99 5.66 -0.07 -11.39
C VAL A 99 6.05 1.38 -11.08
N VAL A 100 6.79 2.05 -11.97
CA VAL A 100 7.19 3.44 -11.78
C VAL A 100 5.98 4.37 -11.88
N GLN A 101 5.08 4.14 -12.83
CA GLN A 101 3.85 4.91 -12.99
C GLN A 101 2.95 4.80 -11.75
N VAL A 102 2.70 3.58 -11.25
CA VAL A 102 1.92 3.37 -10.02
C VAL A 102 2.58 4.02 -8.81
N PHE A 103 3.90 3.93 -8.72
CA PHE A 103 4.64 4.60 -7.65
C PHE A 103 4.48 6.14 -7.70
N GLN A 104 4.47 6.75 -8.89
CA GLN A 104 4.20 8.18 -9.02
C GLN A 104 2.77 8.54 -8.62
N GLU A 105 1.78 7.73 -8.98
CA GLU A 105 0.38 7.95 -8.54
C GLU A 105 0.24 7.88 -7.02
N ILE A 106 0.91 6.91 -6.37
CA ILE A 106 0.96 6.80 -4.91
C ILE A 106 1.54 8.09 -4.31
N LYS A 107 2.67 8.57 -4.82
CA LYS A 107 3.29 9.81 -4.33
C LYS A 107 2.34 11.00 -4.49
N SER A 108 1.70 11.13 -5.65
CA SER A 108 0.76 12.21 -5.94
C SER A 108 -0.43 12.20 -4.98
N GLU A 109 -1.05 11.04 -4.72
CA GLU A 109 -2.20 10.97 -3.81
C GLU A 109 -1.82 11.21 -2.34
N VAL A 110 -0.67 10.70 -1.91
CA VAL A 110 -0.14 11.00 -0.57
C VAL A 110 0.16 12.49 -0.44
N PHE A 111 0.69 13.12 -1.48
CA PHE A 111 0.98 14.56 -1.52
C PHE A 111 -0.32 15.39 -1.47
N VAL A 112 -1.32 15.07 -2.29
CA VAL A 112 -2.63 15.73 -2.26
C VAL A 112 -3.25 15.65 -0.87
N ARG A 113 -3.20 14.48 -0.22
CA ARG A 113 -3.68 14.31 1.16
C ARG A 113 -2.90 15.16 2.16
N LYS A 114 -1.56 15.26 2.00
CA LYS A 114 -0.73 16.14 2.84
C LYS A 114 -1.16 17.61 2.71
N MET A 115 -1.44 18.06 1.49
CA MET A 115 -1.89 19.43 1.22
C MET A 115 -3.29 19.70 1.77
N ALA A 116 -4.23 18.77 1.58
CA ALA A 116 -5.62 18.93 2.01
C ALA A 116 -5.81 18.89 3.54
N CYS A 117 -5.04 18.07 4.26
CA CYS A 117 -5.22 17.88 5.70
C CYS A 117 -4.30 18.77 6.57
N GLY A 118 -3.42 19.56 5.96
CA GLY A 118 -2.28 20.15 6.66
C GLY A 118 -1.28 19.06 7.09
N ALA A 119 0.02 19.30 6.93
CA ALA A 119 1.01 18.34 7.38
C ALA A 119 0.89 18.14 8.90
N PRO A 120 0.96 16.89 9.43
CA PRO A 120 1.50 16.73 10.75
C PRO A 120 2.95 17.19 10.63
N GLU A 121 3.27 18.36 11.21
CA GLU A 121 4.63 18.91 11.39
C GLU A 121 5.68 17.79 11.36
N ILE A 122 6.56 17.84 10.37
CA ILE A 122 7.73 16.99 10.36
C ILE A 122 8.45 17.28 11.69
N LEU A 123 8.73 16.24 12.47
CA LEU A 123 9.61 16.35 13.61
C LEU A 123 10.95 16.81 13.04
N ASP A 124 11.28 18.09 13.21
CA ASP A 124 12.67 18.50 13.16
C ASP A 124 13.36 17.83 14.36
N PRO A 125 14.41 17.03 14.15
CA PRO A 125 15.24 16.60 15.26
C PRO A 125 16.12 17.77 15.73
N PRO A 126 16.54 17.79 17.02
CA PRO A 126 17.50 18.76 17.52
C PRO A 126 18.86 18.65 16.84
#